data_AF-A0A7N2LPU2-F1
#
_entry.id   AF-A0A7N2LPU2-F1
#
_cell.length_a   1.000
_cell.length_b   1.000
_cell.length_c   1.000
_cell.angle_alpha   90.00
_cell.angle_beta   90.00
_cell.angle_gamma   90.00
#
_symmetry.space_group_name_H-M   'P 1'
#
loop_
_entity.id
_entity.type
_entity.pdbx_description
1 polymer ?
#
loop_
_entity_poly.entity_id
_entity_poly.type
_entity_poly.pdbx_seq_one_letter_code
_entity_poly.pdbx_strand_id
1 'polypeptide(L)'
;MGVLVKESTASFKSCYQGCFILCIITPNQSAISCPFKCLIDCIKPSFPIDFTHRDNDYFCKLGCASSLCTNFSTKEFPSEEKVDSCVDSCSQSCTKS
;
A
#
# COMPACT_ATOMS: atom_id res chain seq x y z
N MET A 1 -22.26 16.67 -7.48
CA MET A 1 -21.45 15.61 -8.11
C MET A 1 -20.53 15.07 -7.03
N GLY A 2 -20.64 13.80 -6.64
CA GLY A 2 -19.93 13.30 -5.46
C GLY A 2 -19.87 11.78 -5.47
N VAL A 3 -18.91 11.22 -6.20
CA VAL A 3 -18.58 9.80 -6.17
C VAL A 3 -17.09 9.66 -6.46
N LEU A 4 -16.21 9.83 -5.48
CA LEU A 4 -14.77 9.56 -5.62
C LEU A 4 -14.14 9.01 -4.32
N VAL A 5 -14.88 8.22 -3.54
CA VAL A 5 -14.34 7.54 -2.35
C VAL A 5 -14.71 6.06 -2.36
N LYS A 6 -14.46 5.41 -3.50
CA LYS A 6 -14.67 3.95 -3.63
C LYS A 6 -13.72 3.32 -4.64
N GLU A 7 -13.23 4.11 -5.59
CA GLU A 7 -12.25 3.68 -6.58
C GLU A 7 -10.85 3.49 -5.98
N SER A 8 -10.48 4.26 -4.94
CA SER A 8 -9.14 4.20 -4.33
C SER A 8 -8.87 2.93 -3.52
N THR A 9 -9.86 2.41 -2.79
CA THR A 9 -9.75 1.15 -2.03
C THR A 9 -9.78 -0.08 -2.94
N ALA A 10 -10.62 -0.07 -3.98
CA ALA A 10 -10.59 -1.10 -5.02
C ALA A 10 -9.25 -1.09 -5.79
N SER A 11 -8.69 0.09 -6.06
CA SER A 11 -7.41 0.24 -6.76
C SER A 11 -6.22 -0.25 -5.94
N PHE A 12 -6.20 -0.01 -4.62
CA PHE A 12 -5.10 -0.49 -3.77
C PHE A 12 -5.05 -2.02 -3.71
N LYS A 13 -6.19 -2.68 -3.43
CA LYS A 13 -6.28 -4.14 -3.36
C LYS A 13 -5.77 -4.80 -4.66
N SER A 14 -6.27 -4.36 -5.81
CA SER A 14 -5.86 -4.89 -7.11
C SER A 14 -4.42 -4.55 -7.47
N CYS A 15 -3.93 -3.35 -7.14
CA CYS A 15 -2.52 -2.97 -7.33
C CYS A 15 -1.61 -3.87 -6.48
N TYR A 16 -1.94 -4.04 -5.20
CA TYR A 16 -1.11 -4.78 -4.26
C TYR A 16 -1.04 -6.25 -4.64
N GLN A 17 -2.18 -6.86 -4.95
CA GLN A 17 -2.26 -8.24 -5.42
C GLN A 17 -1.43 -8.44 -6.70
N GLY A 18 -1.61 -7.57 -7.71
CA GLY A 18 -0.87 -7.65 -8.96
C GLY A 18 0.64 -7.51 -8.76
N CYS A 19 1.06 -6.51 -7.99
CA CYS A 19 2.47 -6.31 -7.67
C CYS A 19 3.06 -7.50 -6.89
N PHE A 20 2.33 -8.05 -5.93
CA PHE A 20 2.82 -9.12 -5.08
C PHE A 20 3.06 -10.40 -5.88
N ILE A 21 2.12 -10.76 -6.76
CA ILE A 21 2.26 -11.89 -7.68
C ILE A 21 3.48 -11.69 -8.58
N LEU A 22 3.61 -10.51 -9.21
CA LEU A 22 4.76 -10.17 -10.06
C LEU A 22 6.09 -10.23 -9.30
N CYS A 23 6.09 -9.82 -8.03
CA CYS A 23 7.29 -9.81 -7.22
C CYS A 23 7.74 -11.22 -6.82
N ILE A 24 6.80 -12.13 -6.49
CA ILE A 24 7.12 -13.52 -6.12
C ILE A 24 7.66 -14.31 -7.32
N ILE A 25 7.13 -14.09 -8.53
CA ILE A 25 7.63 -14.77 -9.73
C ILE A 25 8.98 -14.21 -10.21
N THR A 26 9.39 -13.04 -9.72
CA THR A 26 10.66 -12.43 -10.07
C THR A 26 11.79 -13.11 -9.29
N PRO A 27 12.80 -13.68 -9.97
CA PRO A 27 13.94 -14.31 -9.30
C PRO A 27 14.75 -13.28 -8.49
N ASN A 28 15.40 -13.72 -7.41
CA ASN A 28 16.17 -12.88 -6.46
C ASN A 28 15.37 -11.93 -5.53
N GLN A 29 14.04 -11.99 -5.51
CA GLN A 29 13.26 -11.21 -4.54
C GLN A 29 13.01 -11.98 -3.25
N SER A 30 13.28 -11.34 -2.11
CA SER A 30 13.03 -11.91 -0.80
C SER A 30 11.55 -11.74 -0.44
N ALA A 31 10.94 -12.72 0.22
CA ALA A 31 9.51 -12.68 0.56
C ALA A 31 9.11 -11.48 1.43
N ILE A 32 10.08 -10.86 2.10
CA ILE A 32 9.91 -9.67 2.93
C ILE A 32 10.03 -8.39 2.08
N SER A 33 10.78 -8.42 0.97
CA SER A 33 10.95 -7.23 0.11
C SER A 33 9.76 -7.01 -0.81
N CYS A 34 9.05 -8.06 -1.22
CA CYS A 34 7.84 -7.95 -2.03
C CYS A 34 6.70 -7.16 -1.39
N PRO A 35 6.21 -7.51 -0.18
CA PRO A 35 5.12 -6.78 0.44
C PRO A 35 5.48 -5.32 0.67
N PHE A 36 6.72 -5.03 1.04
CA PHE A 36 7.20 -3.66 1.24
C PHE A 36 7.27 -2.86 -0.08
N LYS A 37 7.80 -3.48 -1.14
CA LYS A 37 7.92 -2.82 -2.46
C LYS A 37 6.56 -2.54 -3.07
N CYS A 38 5.63 -3.49 -2.97
CA CYS A 38 4.26 -3.32 -3.46
C CYS A 38 3.45 -2.33 -2.65
N LEU A 39 3.71 -2.25 -1.34
CA LEU A 39 3.11 -1.22 -0.50
C LEU A 39 3.52 0.19 -0.96
N ILE A 40 4.82 0.43 -1.19
CA ILE A 40 5.30 1.73 -1.69
C ILE A 40 4.68 2.07 -3.05
N ASP A 41 4.64 1.10 -3.96
CA ASP A 41 4.15 1.31 -5.32
C ASP A 41 2.65 1.62 -5.35
N CYS A 42 1.87 0.94 -4.51
CA CYS A 42 0.42 1.05 -4.47
C CYS A 42 -0.13 2.15 -3.54
N ILE A 43 0.64 2.59 -2.53
CA ILE A 43 0.30 3.79 -1.75
C ILE A 43 0.57 5.07 -2.56
N LYS A 44 1.47 5.02 -3.56
CA LYS A 44 1.77 6.17 -4.41
C LYS A 44 0.53 6.54 -5.23
N PRO A 45 0.07 7.81 -5.20
CA PRO A 45 -1.02 8.23 -6.08
C PRO A 45 -0.59 8.07 -7.54
N SER A 46 -1.47 7.52 -8.38
CA SER A 46 -1.22 7.15 -9.78
C SER A 46 -1.13 8.35 -10.77
N PHE A 47 -0.85 9.56 -10.30
CA PHE A 47 -0.91 10.81 -11.09
C PHE A 47 0.35 11.68 -10.87
N PRO A 48 0.72 12.56 -11.84
CA PRO A 48 2.05 13.17 -11.88
C PRO A 48 2.32 13.97 -10.62
N ILE A 49 3.40 13.56 -9.97
CA ILE A 49 3.81 13.97 -8.63
C ILE A 49 4.34 15.40 -8.69
N ASP A 50 3.62 16.32 -8.05
CA ASP A 50 4.24 17.52 -7.50
C ASP A 50 5.11 17.06 -6.31
N PHE A 51 6.39 16.80 -6.58
CA PHE A 51 7.34 16.26 -5.59
C PHE A 51 7.56 17.21 -4.40
N THR A 52 7.09 18.45 -4.54
CA THR A 52 7.15 19.53 -3.57
C THR A 52 6.08 19.44 -2.48
N HIS A 53 5.01 18.65 -2.68
CA HIS A 53 3.91 18.50 -1.71
C HIS A 53 3.69 17.03 -1.31
N ARG A 54 4.74 16.33 -0.87
CA ARG A 54 4.50 15.09 -0.10
C ARG A 54 3.92 15.48 1.27
N ASP A 55 2.60 15.46 1.37
CA ASP A 55 1.87 15.66 2.61
C ASP A 55 2.42 14.76 3.72
N ASN A 56 2.50 15.30 4.94
CA ASN A 56 2.93 14.57 6.15
C ASN A 56 2.14 13.25 6.32
N ASP A 57 0.88 13.26 5.90
CA ASP A 57 -0.01 12.10 5.82
C ASP A 57 0.57 10.95 4.97
N TYR A 58 1.23 11.23 3.83
CA TYR A 58 1.86 10.19 3.00
C TYR A 58 2.98 9.47 3.74
N PHE A 59 3.88 10.23 4.38
CA PHE A 59 5.00 9.64 5.12
C PHE A 59 4.53 8.90 6.36
N CYS A 60 3.52 9.44 7.05
CA CYS A 60 2.89 8.78 8.19
C CYS A 60 2.23 7.46 7.76
N LYS A 61 1.42 7.47 6.69
CA LYS A 61 0.79 6.26 6.13
C LYS A 61 1.82 5.23 5.73
N LEU A 62 2.87 5.64 5.03
CA LEU A 62 3.92 4.74 4.57
C LEU A 62 4.70 4.14 5.75
N GLY A 63 5.05 4.95 6.75
CA GLY A 63 5.74 4.49 7.96
C GLY A 63 4.90 3.51 8.76
N CYS A 64 3.63 3.86 9.01
CA CYS A 64 2.68 3.01 9.72
C CYS A 64 2.46 1.68 8.98
N ALA A 65 2.17 1.74 7.68
CA ALA A 65 1.85 0.55 6.92
C ALA A 65 3.07 -0.35 6.67
N SER A 66 4.26 0.23 6.50
CA SER A 66 5.47 -0.55 6.37
C SER A 66 5.81 -1.32 7.64
N SER A 67 5.54 -0.73 8.81
CA SER A 67 5.79 -1.37 10.11
C SER A 67 4.73 -2.40 10.48
N LEU A 68 3.45 -2.09 10.26
CA LEU A 68 2.32 -2.89 10.76
C LEU A 68 1.71 -3.81 9.70
N CYS A 69 1.62 -3.37 8.44
CA CYS A 69 0.84 -4.08 7.42
C CYS A 69 1.65 -5.10 6.62
N THR A 70 2.96 -4.89 6.43
CA THR A 70 3.83 -5.78 5.62
C THR A 70 3.98 -7.18 6.21
N ASN A 71 3.77 -7.32 7.52
CA ASN A 71 3.80 -8.61 8.22
C ASN A 71 2.56 -9.50 7.95
N PHE A 72 1.48 -8.95 7.36
CA PHE A 72 0.30 -9.73 7.03
C PHE A 72 0.48 -10.62 5.80
N SER A 73 1.37 -10.22 4.89
CA SER A 73 1.63 -10.96 3.67
C SER A 73 2.66 -12.04 3.92
N THR A 74 2.33 -13.26 3.50
CA THR A 74 3.22 -14.42 3.60
C THR A 74 3.66 -14.85 2.20
N LYS A 75 4.68 -15.70 2.11
CA LYS A 75 5.20 -16.22 0.82
C LYS A 75 4.13 -16.79 -0.11
N GLU A 76 3.04 -17.30 0.45
CA GLU A 76 1.98 -17.96 -0.29
C GLU A 76 0.74 -17.08 -0.47
N PHE A 77 0.56 -16.06 0.38
CA PHE A 77 -0.66 -15.26 0.38
C PHE A 77 -0.37 -13.76 0.53
N PRO A 78 -0.79 -12.91 -0.42
CA PRO A 78 -0.65 -11.46 -0.32
C PRO A 78 -1.43 -10.88 0.87
N SER A 79 -2.46 -11.57 1.38
CA SER A 79 -3.35 -11.04 2.43
C SER A 79 -3.87 -9.64 2.11
N GLU A 80 -4.13 -9.38 0.83
CA GLU A 80 -4.44 -8.05 0.27
C GLU A 80 -5.56 -7.31 1.02
N GLU A 81 -6.57 -8.03 1.50
CA GLU A 81 -7.67 -7.47 2.30
C GLU A 81 -7.23 -7.01 3.69
N LYS A 82 -6.36 -7.78 4.36
CA LYS A 82 -5.77 -7.37 5.65
C LYS A 82 -4.83 -6.19 5.48
N VAL A 83 -4.05 -6.18 4.40
CA VAL A 83 -3.13 -5.08 4.09
C VAL A 83 -3.93 -3.81 3.80
N ASP A 84 -4.99 -3.89 2.99
CA ASP A 84 -5.88 -2.77 2.68
C ASP A 84 -6.53 -2.19 3.94
N SER A 85 -7.15 -3.02 4.77
CA SER A 85 -7.77 -2.59 6.03
C SER A 85 -6.74 -1.99 7.02
N CYS A 86 -5.52 -2.51 7.04
CA CYS A 86 -4.44 -1.96 7.85
C CYS A 86 -3.96 -0.59 7.33
N VAL A 87 -3.82 -0.43 6.01
CA VAL A 87 -3.48 0.86 5.38
C VAL A 87 -4.55 1.90 5.66
N ASP A 88 -5.83 1.53 5.60
CA ASP A 88 -6.95 2.41 5.96
C ASP A 88 -6.90 2.82 7.45
N SER A 89 -6.59 1.88 8.35
CA SER A 89 -6.40 2.18 9.77
C SER A 89 -5.22 3.15 10.00
N CYS A 90 -4.12 2.97 9.28
CA CYS A 90 -2.99 3.89 9.28
C CYS A 90 -3.39 5.28 8.75
N SER A 91 -4.18 5.33 7.68
CA SER A 91 -4.72 6.55 7.10
C SER A 91 -5.52 7.37 8.11
N GLN A 92 -6.44 6.73 8.81
CA GLN A 92 -7.27 7.38 9.84
C GLN A 92 -6.47 7.85 11.04
N SER A 93 -5.37 7.16 11.37
CA SER A 93 -4.47 7.55 12.46
C SER A 93 -3.65 8.79 12.08
N CYS A 94 -3.19 8.87 10.83
CA CYS A 94 -2.35 9.96 10.32
C CYS A 94 -3.13 11.25 10.04
N THR A 95 -4.42 11.16 9.68
CA THR A 95 -5.30 12.33 9.50
C THR A 95 -5.80 12.93 10.82
N LYS A 96 -5.57 12.27 11.96
CA LYS A 96 -5.92 12.76 13.31
C LYS A 96 -4.76 13.44 14.05
N SER A 97 -3.63 13.69 13.40
CA SER A 97 -2.46 14.40 13.97
C SER A 97 -2.48 15.90 13.72
#